data_AF-A0A536YZU1-F1
#
_entry.id   AF-A0A536YZU1-F1
#
_cell.length_a   1.000
_cell.length_b   1.000
_cell.length_c   1.000
_cell.angle_alpha   90.00
_cell.angle_beta   90.00
_cell.angle_gamma   90.00
#
_symmetry.space_group_name_H-M   'P 1'
#
loop_
_entity.id
_entity.type
_entity.pdbx_description
1 polymer ?
#
loop_
_entity_poly.entity_id
_entity_poly.type
_entity_poly.pdbx_seq_one_letter_code
_entity_poly.pdbx_strand_id
1 'polypeptide(L)' 'IIVFDVVKNGTAVSNGKVFADFKPGFTDGVRCDSDGRVWCGWGWGGPDTNGVRVHAPSGELLAFLHTPEVVANLCFGGT' A
#
# COMPACT_ATOMS: atom_id res chain seq x y z
N ILE A 1 5.81 2.64 -3.99
CA ILE A 1 5.68 1.16 -3.89
C ILE A 1 5.99 0.56 -5.25
N ILE A 2 6.73 -0.55 -5.29
CA ILE A 2 7.10 -1.28 -6.51
C ILE A 2 6.38 -2.62 -6.52
N VAL A 3 5.89 -3.02 -7.69
CA VAL A 3 5.33 -4.35 -7.97
C VAL A 3 6.29 -5.13 -8.85
N PHE A 4 6.34 -6.44 -8.67
CA PHE A 4 7.17 -7.35 -9.46
C PHE A 4 6.34 -8.52 -9.99
N ASP A 5 6.75 -9.06 -11.13
CA ASP A 5 6.24 -10.34 -11.61
C ASP A 5 6.91 -11.47 -10.80
N VAL A 6 6.11 -12.43 -10.32
CA VAL A 6 6.61 -13.61 -9.61
C VAL A 6 6.96 -14.69 -10.63
N VAL A 7 8.20 -15.17 -10.61
CA VAL A 7 8.75 -16.11 -11.60
C VAL A 7 9.38 -17.33 -10.92
N LYS A 8 9.83 -18.31 -11.72
CA LYS A 8 10.45 -19.57 -11.24
C LYS A 8 9.59 -20.26 -10.17
N ASN A 9 8.29 -20.40 -10.44
CA ASN A 9 7.31 -21.02 -9.53
C ASN A 9 7.33 -20.43 -8.10
N GLY A 10 7.46 -19.11 -7.97
CA GLY A 10 7.36 -18.42 -6.67
C GLY A 10 8.70 -18.18 -5.96
N THR A 11 9.81 -18.57 -6.56
CA THR A 11 11.13 -18.50 -5.91
C THR A 11 11.98 -17.30 -6.32
N ALA A 12 11.52 -16.53 -7.30
CA ALA A 12 12.20 -15.31 -7.75
C ALA A 12 11.19 -14.25 -8.24
N VAL A 13 11.68 -13.01 -8.38
CA VAL A 13 10.91 -11.88 -8.91
C VAL A 13 11.65 -11.19 -10.05
N SER A 14 10.92 -10.59 -10.98
CA SER A 14 11.47 -9.82 -12.11
C SER A 14 10.58 -8.63 -12.49
N ASN A 15 11.03 -7.81 -13.44
CA ASN A 15 10.23 -6.73 -14.05
C ASN A 15 9.61 -5.75 -13.05
N GLY A 16 10.44 -5.23 -12.12
CA GLY A 16 10.01 -4.23 -11.15
C GLY A 16 9.42 -2.98 -11.83
N LYS A 17 8.22 -2.58 -11.40
CA LYS A 17 7.50 -1.40 -11.92
C LYS A 17 6.95 -0.57 -10.77
N VAL A 18 6.86 0.75 -10.96
CA VAL A 18 6.18 1.62 -10.00
C VAL A 18 4.71 1.25 -9.95
N PHE A 19 4.23 0.85 -8.78
CA PHE A 19 2.82 0.56 -8.52
C PHE A 19 2.06 1.84 -8.12
N ALA A 20 2.64 2.60 -7.17
CA ALA A 20 2.06 3.85 -6.68
C ALA A 20 3.14 4.76 -6.07
N ASP A 21 3.00 6.08 -6.29
CA ASP A 21 3.80 7.14 -5.65
C ASP A 21 3.04 7.69 -4.41
N PHE A 22 3.78 7.94 -3.33
CA PHE A 22 3.26 8.34 -2.02
C PHE A 22 3.67 9.75 -1.60
N LYS A 23 4.28 10.54 -2.48
CA LYS A 23 4.51 11.97 -2.24
C LYS A 23 3.20 12.68 -1.84
N PRO A 24 3.26 13.66 -0.90
CA PRO A 24 4.46 14.18 -0.25
C PRO A 24 4.94 13.34 0.95
N GLY A 25 4.27 12.25 1.30
CA GLY A 25 4.63 11.37 2.41
C GLY A 25 5.37 10.10 1.99
N PHE A 26 5.39 9.13 2.90
CA PHE A 26 6.00 7.82 2.73
C PHE A 26 5.04 6.72 3.17
N THR A 27 5.14 5.57 2.49
CA THR A 27 4.45 4.34 2.88
C THR A 27 5.37 3.47 3.70
N ASP A 28 4.80 2.78 4.68
CA ASP A 28 5.50 1.77 5.47
C ASP A 28 4.83 0.40 5.25
N GLY A 29 4.06 -0.11 6.21
CA GLY A 29 3.39 -1.39 6.13
C GLY A 29 2.27 -1.45 5.09
N VAL A 30 2.18 -2.59 4.40
CA VAL A 30 1.14 -2.89 3.40
C VAL A 30 0.44 -4.23 3.67
N ARG A 31 -0.83 -4.37 3.30
CA ARG A 31 -1.58 -5.64 3.29
C ARG A 31 -2.43 -5.76 2.03
N CYS A 32 -2.68 -6.99 1.59
CA CYS A 32 -3.57 -7.29 0.46
C CYS A 32 -4.88 -7.86 1.00
N ASP A 33 -6.03 -7.40 0.51
CA ASP A 33 -7.33 -8.02 0.82
C ASP A 33 -7.67 -9.15 -0.16
N SER A 34 -8.80 -9.82 0.06
CA SER A 34 -9.26 -10.94 -0.79
C SER A 34 -9.65 -10.54 -2.20
N ASP A 35 -9.94 -9.26 -2.43
CA ASP A 35 -10.28 -8.71 -3.76
C ASP A 35 -9.01 -8.24 -4.50
N GLY A 36 -7.83 -8.42 -3.90
CA GLY A 36 -6.55 -8.02 -4.46
C GLY A 36 -6.22 -6.53 -4.28
N ARG A 37 -6.97 -5.79 -3.46
CA ARG A 37 -6.63 -4.39 -3.17
C ARG A 37 -5.45 -4.33 -2.21
N VAL A 38 -4.59 -3.34 -2.41
CA VAL A 38 -3.41 -3.11 -1.57
C VAL A 38 -3.68 -1.94 -0.62
N TRP A 39 -3.67 -2.23 0.66
CA TRP A 39 -3.85 -1.29 1.76
C TRP A 39 -2.49 -0.88 2.28
N CYS A 40 -2.19 0.42 2.26
CA CYS A 40 -0.86 0.97 2.55
C CYS A 40 -0.96 2.04 3.63
N GLY A 41 -0.25 1.85 4.75
CA GLY A 41 -0.06 2.93 5.72
C GLY A 41 0.65 4.12 5.08
N TRP A 42 0.25 5.34 5.44
CA TRP A 42 0.78 6.58 4.91
C TRP A 42 0.98 7.63 6.00
N GLY A 43 1.99 8.47 5.82
CA GLY A 43 2.26 9.63 6.67
C GLY A 43 3.56 10.32 6.31
N TRP A 44 4.11 11.10 7.26
CA TRP A 44 5.35 11.89 7.12
C TRP A 44 5.36 12.97 6.03
N GLY A 45 4.23 13.20 5.33
CA GLY A 45 4.04 14.30 4.37
C GLY A 45 3.23 15.47 4.93
N GLY A 46 2.97 15.47 6.24
CA GLY A 46 2.07 16.40 6.94
C GLY A 46 0.79 15.73 7.43
N PRO A 47 0.01 16.38 8.32
CA PRO A 47 -1.19 15.79 8.93
C PRO A 47 -2.21 15.26 7.92
N ASP A 48 -2.33 15.88 6.75
CA ASP A 48 -3.27 15.47 5.70
C ASP A 48 -2.88 14.16 4.99
N THR A 49 -1.65 13.67 5.23
CA THR A 49 -1.15 12.40 4.68
C THR A 49 -1.27 11.23 5.65
N ASN A 50 -1.69 11.49 6.89
CA ASN A 50 -1.79 10.47 7.93
C ASN A 50 -2.99 9.55 7.67
N GLY A 51 -2.75 8.25 7.51
CA GLY A 51 -3.83 7.29 7.34
C GLY A 51 -3.46 6.09 6.51
N VAL A 52 -4.45 5.52 5.83
CA VAL A 52 -4.30 4.34 4.97
C VAL A 52 -4.82 4.65 3.58
N ARG A 53 -3.98 4.46 2.56
CA ARG A 53 -4.41 4.48 1.14
C ARG A 53 -4.77 3.08 0.70
N VAL A 54 -5.87 2.94 -0.05
CA VAL A 54 -6.32 1.69 -0.64
C VAL A 54 -6.19 1.78 -2.14
N HIS A 55 -5.45 0.86 -2.73
CA HIS A 55 -5.18 0.81 -4.16
C HIS A 55 -5.81 -0.42 -4.81
N ALA A 56 -6.36 -0.26 -6.02
CA ALA A 56 -6.77 -1.38 -6.86
C ALA A 56 -5.55 -2.24 -7.27
N PRO A 57 -5.74 -3.50 -7.72
CA PRO A 57 -4.65 -4.31 -8.28
C PRO A 57 -3.90 -3.63 -9.44
N SER A 58 -4.53 -2.66 -10.12
CA SER A 58 -3.92 -1.86 -11.19
C SER A 58 -2.97 -0.76 -10.68
N GLY A 59 -2.98 -0.43 -9.38
CA GLY A 59 -2.27 0.71 -8.79
C GLY A 59 -3.11 1.97 -8.60
N GLU A 60 -4.33 2.01 -9.16
CA GLU A 60 -5.26 3.13 -9.00
C GLU A 60 -5.61 3.35 -7.52
N LEU A 61 -5.59 4.61 -7.06
CA LEU A 61 -6.02 4.97 -5.71
C LEU A 61 -7.56 4.93 -5.63
N LEU A 62 -8.10 4.02 -4.81
CA LEU A 62 -9.53 3.85 -4.59
C LEU A 62 -10.05 4.66 -3.40
N ALA A 63 -9.28 4.71 -2.32
CA ALA A 63 -9.70 5.39 -1.09
C ALA A 63 -8.51 5.86 -0.25
N PHE A 64 -8.78 6.85 0.60
CA PHE A 64 -7.89 7.29 1.66
C PHE A 64 -8.67 7.37 2.98
N LEU A 65 -8.26 6.60 3.98
CA LEU A 65 -8.82 6.58 5.32
C LEU A 65 -7.92 7.41 6.21
N HIS A 66 -8.29 8.66 6.44
CA HIS A 66 -7.52 9.60 7.25
C HIS A 66 -7.51 9.20 8.72
N THR A 67 -6.36 9.36 9.37
CA THR A 67 -6.16 9.17 10.81
C THR A 67 -5.47 10.39 11.41
N PRO A 68 -5.63 10.66 12.71
CA PRO A 68 -4.95 11.79 13.35
C PRO A 68 -3.42 11.63 13.35
N GLU A 69 -2.92 10.40 13.28
CA GLU A 69 -1.49 10.07 13.37
C GLU A 69 -1.03 9.20 12.20
N VAL A 70 0.27 9.16 11.97
CA VAL A 70 0.91 8.33 10.93
C VAL A 70 0.62 6.84 11.17
N VAL A 71 0.28 6.11 10.12
CA VAL A 71 0.08 4.66 10.19
C VAL A 71 1.32 3.93 9.67
N ALA A 72 2.08 3.35 10.59
CA ALA A 72 3.27 2.56 10.24
C ALA A 72 2.92 1.14 9.74
N ASN A 73 1.83 0.54 10.22
CA ASN A 73 1.41 -0.80 9.78
C ASN A 73 -0.09 -1.01 10.03
N LEU A 74 -0.65 -2.07 9.42
CA LEU A 74 -2.04 -2.47 9.63
C LEU A 74 -2.19 -3.99 9.45
N CYS A 75 -3.27 -4.55 9.98
CA CYS A 75 -3.73 -5.90 9.70
C CYS A 75 -5.26 -5.95 9.70
N PHE A 76 -5.82 -6.89 8.95
CA PHE A 76 -7.23 -7.24 9.08
C PHE A 76 -7.41 -8.09 10.35
N GLY A 77 -8.43 -7.76 11.13
CA GLY A 77 -8.90 -8.54 12.27
C GLY A 77 -10.39 -8.85 12.12
N GLY A 78 -10.92 -9.63 13.05
CA GLY A 78 -12.30 -10.13 13.02
C GLY A 78 -12.36 -11.57 13.54
N THR A 79 -13.56 -12.04 13.88
CA THR A 79 -13.83 -13.40 14.35
C THR A 79 -14.64 -14.18 13.33
#